data_AF-A0A382I0K5-F1
#
_entry.id   AF-A0A382I0K5-F1
#
_cell.length_a   1.000
_cell.length_b   1.000
_cell.length_c   1.000
_cell.angle_alpha   90.00
_cell.angle_beta   90.00
_cell.angle_gamma   90.00
#
_symmetry.space_group_name_H-M   'P 1'
#
loop_
_entity.id
_entity.type
_entity.pdbx_description
1 polymer ?
#
loop_
_entity_poly.entity_id
_entity_poly.type
_entity_poly.pdbx_seq_one_letter_code
_entity_poly.pdbx_strand_id
1 'polypeptide(L)'
;MEGRVIPDETGMIPAASPSDVSIFQVNEIIQQIRSSKQKEKFERLYEGNTEGYTSRSEADLALCSILSFWTGRDDELIDFIFRQSLLYRPKWNEKHFSNGKTYGQETILKAIELCREVFTPFVHPGIKEIEGYLHNQERGDAELLSSLFKQEFLYDHIAQSWLRYENGVWNQDQEKQTLRIAVEELTKVYLAASSEIDQQITELIAEKKEANQERIGRLEGLRDRLRARVNKLNNRNRINNVLKMAESWLPTSTWKFDRDPLKLNLANGIYDLNADKSLIHSHEHLCLKQASVAFEKDVVAPYWDDFLNTIFGGDVELVRFVKQAVGFSLSGLCDLQALIFCYGAGANGKSTFFGVLRGLLGDYYQGIQIETLLAKSFQSSAEHYELARVKGARIVVSDEVPEGRKLNESLVKNLTGGDQIHARNPYE
;
A
#
# COMPACT_ATOMS: atom_id res chain seq x y z
N MET A 1 -13.41 65.35 30.70
CA MET A 1 -13.34 64.31 31.75
C MET A 1 -13.87 63.03 31.14
N GLU A 2 -13.09 61.97 31.33
CA GLU A 2 -13.19 60.68 30.67
C GLU A 2 -14.48 59.92 30.99
N GLY A 3 -14.97 59.15 30.01
CA GLY A 3 -15.98 58.12 30.20
C GLY A 3 -15.69 56.95 29.27
N ARG A 4 -15.03 55.92 29.81
CA ARG A 4 -14.74 54.64 29.13
C ARG A 4 -16.05 53.90 28.79
N VAL A 5 -16.17 53.38 27.57
CA VAL A 5 -17.12 52.33 27.20
C VAL A 5 -16.31 51.12 26.73
N ILE A 6 -16.60 49.98 27.34
CA ILE A 6 -15.97 48.66 27.13
C ILE A 6 -16.59 48.03 25.87
N PRO A 7 -15.84 47.38 24.96
CA PRO A 7 -16.42 46.63 23.86
C PRO A 7 -16.81 45.22 24.31
N ASP A 8 -18.05 44.83 24.00
CA ASP A 8 -18.60 43.50 24.22
C ASP A 8 -18.13 42.56 23.10
N GLU A 9 -17.34 41.54 23.46
CA GLU A 9 -16.87 40.46 22.59
C GLU A 9 -17.96 39.41 22.42
N THR A 10 -18.72 39.48 21.33
CA THR A 10 -19.37 38.28 20.75
C THR A 10 -19.35 38.35 19.23
N GLY A 11 -18.18 38.05 18.66
CA GLY A 11 -18.03 37.79 17.23
C GLY A 11 -18.67 36.46 16.84
N MET A 12 -19.98 36.46 16.59
CA MET A 12 -20.63 35.42 15.78
C MET A 12 -20.48 35.79 14.30
N ILE A 13 -19.61 35.07 13.59
CA ILE A 13 -19.61 35.04 12.12
C ILE A 13 -20.61 33.95 11.71
N PRO A 14 -21.67 34.25 10.95
CA PRO A 14 -22.57 33.22 10.43
C PRO A 14 -21.85 32.41 9.34
N ALA A 15 -21.91 31.08 9.43
CA ALA A 15 -21.39 30.17 8.42
C ALA A 15 -22.06 30.41 7.07
N ALA A 16 -21.26 30.61 6.02
CA ALA A 16 -21.72 30.82 4.66
C ALA A 16 -22.44 29.57 4.12
N SER A 17 -23.53 29.78 3.39
CA SER A 17 -24.26 28.72 2.68
C SER A 17 -23.47 28.23 1.45
N PRO A 18 -23.33 26.92 1.20
CA PRO A 18 -22.52 26.39 0.10
C PRO A 18 -23.12 26.70 -1.28
N SER A 19 -22.26 27.09 -2.22
CA SER A 19 -22.56 27.32 -3.65
C SER A 19 -22.96 26.02 -4.39
N ASP A 20 -23.78 26.12 -5.44
CA ASP A 20 -24.27 24.97 -6.24
C ASP A 20 -23.17 24.01 -6.76
N VAL A 21 -21.94 24.51 -6.93
CA VAL A 21 -20.75 23.73 -7.32
C VAL A 21 -20.33 22.69 -6.25
N SER A 22 -20.59 22.96 -4.96
CA SER A 22 -20.28 22.07 -3.83
C SER A 22 -21.24 20.88 -3.72
N ILE A 23 -22.52 21.06 -4.10
CA ILE A 23 -23.54 20.00 -4.03
C ILE A 23 -23.28 18.91 -5.07
N PHE A 24 -22.84 19.29 -6.29
CA PHE A 24 -22.51 18.33 -7.33
C PHE A 24 -21.32 17.43 -6.93
N GLN A 25 -20.25 18.03 -6.40
CA GLN A 25 -19.07 17.31 -5.91
C GLN A 25 -19.41 16.31 -4.79
N VAL A 26 -20.28 16.70 -3.86
CA VAL A 26 -20.74 15.84 -2.77
C VAL A 26 -21.53 14.63 -3.28
N ASN A 27 -22.43 14.86 -4.24
CA ASN A 27 -23.20 13.76 -4.85
C ASN A 27 -22.30 12.76 -5.58
N GLU A 28 -21.26 13.24 -6.26
CA GLU A 28 -20.28 12.38 -6.94
C GLU A 28 -19.50 11.52 -5.94
N ILE A 29 -18.99 12.12 -4.86
CA ILE A 29 -18.29 11.40 -3.78
C ILE A 29 -19.19 10.29 -3.20
N ILE A 30 -20.45 10.60 -2.89
CA ILE A 30 -21.40 9.61 -2.36
C ILE A 30 -21.63 8.47 -3.36
N GLN A 31 -21.76 8.77 -4.65
CA GLN A 31 -21.90 7.75 -5.70
C GLN A 31 -20.64 6.88 -5.84
N GLN A 32 -19.45 7.45 -5.72
CA GLN A 32 -18.19 6.70 -5.73
C GLN A 32 -18.05 5.78 -4.51
N ILE A 33 -18.47 6.23 -3.33
CA ILE A 33 -18.51 5.36 -2.14
C ILE A 33 -19.47 4.19 -2.38
N ARG A 34 -20.65 4.48 -2.97
CA ARG A 34 -21.70 3.48 -3.29
C ARG A 34 -21.32 2.49 -4.38
N SER A 35 -20.31 2.77 -5.19
CA SER A 35 -19.75 1.85 -6.18
C SER A 35 -18.49 1.12 -5.70
N SER A 36 -17.99 1.47 -4.51
CA SER A 36 -16.77 0.90 -3.93
C SER A 36 -17.01 -0.38 -3.11
N LYS A 37 -15.91 -1.05 -2.70
CA LYS A 37 -15.93 -2.15 -1.74
C LYS A 37 -16.46 -1.75 -0.35
N GLN A 38 -16.51 -0.45 -0.04
CA GLN A 38 -17.01 0.08 1.24
C GLN A 38 -18.52 0.35 1.24
N LYS A 39 -19.22 0.16 0.11
CA LYS A 39 -20.66 0.44 -0.08
C LYS A 39 -21.53 -0.03 1.09
N GLU A 40 -21.47 -1.32 1.43
CA GLU A 40 -22.37 -1.92 2.43
C GLU A 40 -22.17 -1.29 3.82
N LYS A 41 -20.91 -1.05 4.21
CA LYS A 41 -20.57 -0.42 5.48
C LYS A 41 -21.01 1.04 5.51
N PHE A 42 -20.81 1.75 4.40
CA PHE A 42 -21.20 3.15 4.25
C PHE A 42 -22.72 3.33 4.33
N GLU A 43 -23.50 2.63 3.50
CA GLU A 43 -24.97 2.78 3.49
C GLU A 43 -25.58 2.46 4.85
N ARG A 44 -25.12 1.37 5.49
CA ARG A 44 -25.59 0.99 6.82
C ARG A 44 -25.40 2.12 7.84
N LEU A 45 -24.22 2.74 7.86
CA LEU A 45 -23.94 3.87 8.74
C LEU A 45 -24.70 5.13 8.31
N TYR A 46 -24.77 5.40 7.01
CA TYR A 46 -25.41 6.60 6.45
C TYR A 46 -26.92 6.62 6.72
N GLU A 47 -27.57 5.45 6.74
CA GLU A 47 -28.97 5.24 7.12
C GLU A 47 -29.19 5.16 8.64
N GLY A 48 -28.15 5.34 9.45
CA GLY A 48 -28.27 5.43 10.92
C GLY A 48 -28.24 4.08 11.64
N ASN A 49 -27.92 2.98 10.97
CA ASN A 49 -27.79 1.67 11.60
C ASN A 49 -26.39 1.48 12.24
N THR A 50 -26.36 1.53 13.57
CA THR A 50 -25.14 1.40 14.39
C THR A 50 -24.85 -0.04 14.85
N GLU A 51 -25.48 -1.05 14.26
CA GLU A 51 -25.25 -2.46 14.60
C GLU A 51 -23.77 -2.86 14.37
N GLY A 52 -23.20 -3.61 15.31
CA GLY A 52 -21.78 -3.99 15.28
C GLY A 52 -20.79 -2.95 15.84
N TYR A 53 -21.27 -1.82 16.38
CA TYR A 53 -20.45 -0.86 17.14
C TYR A 53 -20.84 -0.86 18.62
N THR A 54 -19.86 -0.73 19.50
CA THR A 54 -20.06 -0.74 20.96
C THR A 54 -20.74 0.53 21.46
N SER A 55 -20.63 1.63 20.70
CA SER A 55 -21.30 2.89 21.00
C SER A 55 -21.68 3.66 19.74
N ARG A 56 -22.66 4.57 19.87
CA ARG A 56 -23.02 5.49 18.77
C ARG A 56 -21.87 6.42 18.39
N SER A 57 -21.01 6.79 19.33
CA SER A 57 -19.84 7.63 19.06
C SER A 57 -18.76 6.90 18.26
N GLU A 58 -18.64 5.58 18.46
CA GLU A 58 -17.79 4.73 17.63
C GLU A 58 -18.35 4.62 16.19
N ALA A 59 -19.67 4.53 16.04
CA ALA A 59 -20.32 4.56 14.73
C ALA A 59 -20.15 5.91 14.01
N ASP A 60 -20.25 7.03 14.74
CA ASP A 60 -19.99 8.38 14.19
C ASP A 60 -18.55 8.49 13.66
N LEU A 61 -17.58 8.03 14.46
CA LEU A 61 -16.16 8.02 14.07
C LEU A 61 -15.93 7.11 12.86
N ALA A 62 -16.58 5.94 12.82
CA ALA A 62 -16.45 5.00 11.71
C ALA A 62 -16.98 5.59 10.39
N LEU A 63 -18.08 6.34 10.41
CA LEU A 63 -18.56 7.05 9.23
C LEU A 63 -17.59 8.17 8.83
N CYS A 64 -17.11 8.96 9.78
CA CYS A 64 -16.11 10.01 9.52
C CYS A 64 -14.81 9.44 8.94
N SER A 65 -14.37 8.24 9.35
CA SER A 65 -13.18 7.59 8.81
C SER A 65 -13.36 7.16 7.35
N ILE A 66 -14.56 6.70 6.97
CA ILE A 66 -14.87 6.43 5.56
C ILE A 66 -14.81 7.76 4.78
N LEU A 67 -15.50 8.80 5.25
CA LEU A 67 -15.52 10.09 4.60
C LEU A 67 -14.13 10.73 4.49
N SER A 68 -13.27 10.56 5.50
CA SER A 68 -11.90 11.10 5.49
C SER A 68 -11.05 10.55 4.35
N PHE A 69 -11.25 9.26 3.99
CA PHE A 69 -10.59 8.67 2.82
C PHE A 69 -11.09 9.35 1.55
N TRP A 70 -12.41 9.42 1.33
CA TRP A 70 -13.00 9.88 0.07
C TRP A 70 -12.95 11.39 -0.19
N THR A 71 -12.82 12.20 0.86
CA THR A 71 -12.82 13.67 0.78
C THR A 71 -11.40 14.26 0.77
N GLY A 72 -10.36 13.43 0.78
CA GLY A 72 -8.99 13.95 0.87
C GLY A 72 -8.67 14.63 2.21
N ARG A 73 -9.39 14.27 3.29
CA ARG A 73 -9.31 14.89 4.63
C ARG A 73 -9.78 16.35 4.69
N ASP A 74 -10.67 16.75 3.80
CA ASP A 74 -11.34 18.05 3.85
C ASP A 74 -12.41 18.04 4.96
N ASP A 75 -12.16 18.77 6.05
CA ASP A 75 -13.01 18.78 7.24
C ASP A 75 -14.38 19.43 7.00
N GLU A 76 -14.47 20.42 6.10
CA GLU A 76 -15.73 21.05 5.70
C GLU A 76 -16.61 20.07 4.90
N LEU A 77 -16.02 19.33 3.95
CA LEU A 77 -16.75 18.32 3.17
C LEU A 77 -17.20 17.14 4.03
N ILE A 78 -16.37 16.69 4.97
CA ILE A 78 -16.74 15.61 5.91
C ILE A 78 -17.93 16.06 6.76
N ASP A 79 -17.90 17.27 7.34
CA ASP A 79 -19.00 17.81 8.14
C ASP A 79 -20.29 17.93 7.32
N PHE A 80 -20.19 18.44 6.10
CA PHE A 80 -21.32 18.62 5.19
C PHE A 80 -22.00 17.29 4.84
N ILE A 81 -21.22 16.25 4.48
CA ILE A 81 -21.76 14.93 4.14
C ILE A 81 -22.31 14.23 5.40
N PHE A 82 -21.64 14.34 6.54
CA PHE A 82 -22.10 13.73 7.78
C PHE A 82 -23.46 14.26 8.21
N ARG A 83 -23.72 15.57 8.06
CA ARG A 83 -25.02 16.20 8.37
C ARG A 83 -26.18 15.72 7.51
N GLN A 84 -25.90 15.15 6.34
CA GLN A 84 -26.91 14.56 5.47
C GLN A 84 -27.25 13.11 5.85
N SER A 85 -26.48 12.48 6.74
CA SER A 85 -26.73 11.13 7.24
C SER A 85 -27.78 11.10 8.35
N LEU A 86 -28.39 9.92 8.58
CA LEU A 86 -29.32 9.70 9.70
C LEU A 86 -28.59 9.49 11.06
N LEU A 87 -27.25 9.53 11.10
CA LEU A 87 -26.49 9.56 12.36
C LEU A 87 -26.40 10.96 12.98
N TYR A 88 -26.67 12.00 12.20
CA TYR A 88 -26.61 13.39 12.64
C TYR A 88 -27.56 13.66 13.81
N ARG A 89 -27.06 14.35 14.85
CA ARG A 89 -27.76 14.66 16.09
C ARG A 89 -27.36 16.02 16.64
N PRO A 90 -28.19 16.69 17.47
CA PRO A 90 -27.88 18.00 18.06
C PRO A 90 -26.52 18.07 18.78
N LYS A 91 -26.11 16.96 19.42
CA LYS A 91 -24.80 16.80 20.07
C LYS A 91 -23.62 17.14 19.16
N TRP A 92 -23.76 16.97 17.84
CA TRP A 92 -22.73 17.28 16.86
C TRP A 92 -22.22 18.73 16.95
N ASN A 93 -23.10 19.67 17.31
CA ASN A 93 -22.76 21.10 17.43
C ASN A 93 -22.46 21.53 18.89
N GLU A 94 -22.55 20.63 19.86
CA GLU A 94 -22.28 20.95 21.27
C GLU A 94 -20.78 21.05 21.53
N LYS A 95 -20.36 22.06 22.32
CA LYS A 95 -18.98 22.18 22.79
C LYS A 95 -18.73 21.15 23.89
N HIS A 96 -17.86 20.18 23.60
CA HIS A 96 -17.56 19.07 24.51
C HIS A 96 -16.13 19.10 25.06
N PHE A 97 -15.26 19.96 24.54
CA PHE A 97 -13.84 19.97 24.87
C PHE A 97 -13.38 21.32 25.44
N SER A 98 -12.39 21.28 26.34
CA SER A 98 -11.82 22.45 27.03
C SER A 98 -11.17 23.47 26.09
N ASN A 99 -10.87 23.06 24.85
CA ASN A 99 -10.34 23.89 23.77
C ASN A 99 -11.43 24.65 22.98
N GLY A 100 -12.71 24.51 23.35
CA GLY A 100 -13.84 25.20 22.73
C GLY A 100 -14.39 24.55 21.45
N LYS A 101 -13.84 23.42 21.00
CA LYS A 101 -14.30 22.68 19.81
C LYS A 101 -15.61 21.92 20.08
N THR A 102 -16.40 21.73 19.02
CA THR A 102 -17.61 20.91 19.09
C THR A 102 -17.28 19.42 19.05
N TYR A 103 -18.22 18.58 19.48
CA TYR A 103 -18.09 17.12 19.35
C TYR A 103 -17.84 16.68 17.90
N GLY A 104 -18.56 17.28 16.94
CA GLY A 104 -18.40 17.00 15.52
C GLY A 104 -17.00 17.35 15.02
N GLN A 105 -16.50 18.54 15.34
CA GLN A 105 -15.15 18.98 14.96
C GLN A 105 -14.07 18.04 15.49
N GLU A 106 -14.14 17.64 16.76
CA GLU A 106 -13.15 16.73 17.33
C GLU A 106 -13.26 15.32 16.73
N THR A 107 -14.47 14.85 16.42
CA THR A 107 -14.68 13.54 15.78
C THR A 107 -14.12 13.52 14.36
N ILE A 108 -14.30 14.60 13.60
CA ILE A 108 -13.73 14.77 12.26
C ILE A 108 -12.21 14.81 12.33
N LEU A 109 -11.64 15.64 13.21
CA LEU A 109 -10.18 15.73 13.37
C LEU A 109 -9.58 14.39 13.76
N LYS A 110 -10.20 13.68 14.69
CA LYS A 110 -9.79 12.33 15.07
C LYS A 110 -9.88 11.36 13.89
N ALA A 111 -10.93 11.44 13.08
CA ALA A 111 -11.06 10.61 11.88
C ALA A 111 -10.00 10.93 10.83
N ILE A 112 -9.69 12.22 10.62
CA ILE A 112 -8.63 12.69 9.71
C ILE A 112 -7.25 12.23 10.19
N GLU A 113 -6.95 12.36 11.48
CA GLU A 113 -5.71 11.88 12.09
C GLU A 113 -5.55 10.36 11.96
N LEU A 114 -6.67 9.63 12.05
CA LEU A 114 -6.72 8.17 11.89
C LEU A 114 -6.80 7.73 10.41
N CYS A 115 -7.08 8.65 9.48
CA CYS A 115 -7.26 8.36 8.07
C CYS A 115 -5.89 8.15 7.41
N ARG A 116 -5.60 6.93 6.98
CA ARG A 116 -4.24 6.52 6.59
C ARG A 116 -3.92 6.75 5.12
N GLU A 117 -4.92 6.56 4.28
CA GLU A 117 -4.87 6.80 2.84
C GLU A 117 -5.97 7.78 2.50
N VAL A 118 -5.74 8.60 1.48
CA VAL A 118 -6.80 9.41 0.90
C VAL A 118 -7.05 8.90 -0.50
N PHE A 119 -8.32 8.89 -0.88
CA PHE A 119 -8.71 8.81 -2.27
C PHE A 119 -8.17 10.06 -2.96
N THR A 120 -7.05 9.91 -3.65
CA THR A 120 -6.71 10.80 -4.75
C THR A 120 -7.50 10.29 -5.94
N PRO A 121 -8.55 11.00 -6.38
CA PRO A 121 -9.18 10.64 -7.62
C PRO A 121 -8.08 10.62 -8.67
N PHE A 122 -7.92 9.49 -9.36
CA PHE A 122 -7.28 9.54 -10.66
C PHE A 122 -8.14 10.51 -11.47
N VAL A 123 -7.64 11.73 -11.67
CA VAL A 123 -8.30 12.70 -12.52
C VAL A 123 -8.28 12.04 -13.89
N HIS A 124 -9.40 11.45 -14.28
CA HIS A 124 -9.51 10.86 -15.60
C HIS A 124 -9.10 11.95 -16.58
N PRO A 125 -8.10 11.69 -17.44
CA PRO A 125 -7.64 12.70 -18.36
C PRO A 125 -8.84 13.17 -19.16
N GLY A 126 -9.03 14.49 -19.24
CA GLY A 126 -10.18 15.02 -19.97
C GLY A 126 -10.13 14.57 -21.43
N ILE A 127 -11.28 14.56 -22.12
CA ILE A 127 -11.37 14.11 -23.53
C ILE A 127 -10.28 14.73 -24.42
N LYS A 128 -9.91 15.99 -24.18
CA LYS A 128 -8.86 16.70 -24.92
C LYS A 128 -7.46 16.12 -24.69
N GLU A 129 -7.13 15.72 -23.47
CA GLU A 129 -5.86 15.05 -23.15
C GLU A 129 -5.82 13.65 -23.77
N ILE A 130 -6.93 12.91 -23.67
CA ILE A 130 -7.08 11.60 -24.30
C ILE A 130 -6.94 11.69 -25.82
N GLU A 131 -7.49 12.71 -26.46
CA GLU A 131 -7.27 12.96 -27.89
C GLU A 131 -5.79 13.21 -28.21
N GLY A 132 -5.06 13.90 -27.34
CA GLY A 132 -3.62 14.09 -27.44
C GLY A 132 -2.84 12.77 -27.41
N TYR A 133 -3.12 11.91 -26.43
CA TYR A 133 -2.52 10.58 -26.35
C TYR A 133 -2.88 9.72 -27.55
N LEU A 134 -4.13 9.77 -27.99
CA LEU A 134 -4.62 9.06 -29.17
C LEU A 134 -3.83 9.48 -30.42
N HIS A 135 -3.60 10.78 -30.61
CA HIS A 135 -2.82 11.31 -31.73
C HIS A 135 -1.39 10.76 -31.75
N ASN A 136 -0.75 10.70 -30.58
CA ASN A 136 0.64 10.25 -30.39
C ASN A 136 0.86 8.73 -30.47
N GLN A 137 -0.14 7.95 -30.90
CA GLN A 137 -0.05 6.50 -31.15
C GLN A 137 0.50 5.72 -29.93
N GLU A 138 1.44 4.79 -30.14
CA GLU A 138 1.99 3.92 -29.08
C GLU A 138 2.73 4.74 -28.01
N ARG A 139 3.39 5.84 -28.40
CA ARG A 139 4.02 6.75 -27.45
C ARG A 139 2.98 7.37 -26.51
N GLY A 140 1.86 7.85 -27.07
CA GLY A 140 0.78 8.43 -26.29
C GLY A 140 0.07 7.40 -25.41
N ASP A 141 -0.14 6.17 -25.91
CA ASP A 141 -0.65 5.06 -25.08
C ASP A 141 0.28 4.79 -23.89
N ALA A 142 1.60 4.83 -24.10
CA ALA A 142 2.57 4.57 -23.05
C ALA A 142 2.69 5.73 -22.05
N GLU A 143 2.49 6.97 -22.49
CA GLU A 143 2.47 8.16 -21.62
C GLU A 143 1.22 8.13 -20.73
N LEU A 144 0.06 7.85 -21.33
CA LEU A 144 -1.19 7.62 -20.62
C LEU A 144 -1.04 6.46 -19.63
N LEU A 145 -0.49 5.31 -20.07
CA LEU A 145 -0.25 4.17 -19.19
C LEU A 145 0.64 4.53 -18.01
N SER A 146 1.71 5.29 -18.25
CA SER A 146 2.63 5.70 -17.18
C SER A 146 1.96 6.62 -16.16
N SER A 147 1.01 7.45 -16.60
CA SER A 147 0.19 8.25 -15.69
C SER A 147 -0.76 7.39 -14.85
N LEU A 148 -1.37 6.36 -15.45
CA LEU A 148 -2.27 5.39 -14.79
C LEU A 148 -1.52 4.52 -13.78
N PHE A 149 -0.29 4.14 -14.12
CA PHE A 149 0.54 3.23 -13.35
C PHE A 149 1.38 3.93 -12.28
N LYS A 150 1.34 5.27 -12.24
CA LYS A 150 2.11 6.06 -11.28
C LYS A 150 1.77 5.61 -9.86
N GLN A 151 2.78 5.50 -9.00
CA GLN A 151 2.68 5.05 -7.60
C GLN A 151 2.38 3.55 -7.41
N GLU A 152 1.74 2.89 -8.36
CA GLU A 152 1.40 1.47 -8.28
C GLU A 152 2.39 0.54 -9.00
N PHE A 153 3.04 1.01 -10.06
CA PHE A 153 3.98 0.20 -10.84
C PHE A 153 5.33 0.89 -11.00
N LEU A 154 6.37 0.07 -11.01
CA LEU A 154 7.74 0.45 -11.36
C LEU A 154 8.35 -0.62 -12.25
N TYR A 155 9.35 -0.26 -13.03
CA TYR A 155 10.14 -1.20 -13.81
C TYR A 155 11.58 -1.20 -13.32
N ASP A 156 12.07 -2.37 -12.90
CA ASP A 156 13.44 -2.56 -12.48
C ASP A 156 14.32 -2.90 -13.67
N HIS A 157 15.19 -1.95 -14.05
CA HIS A 157 16.11 -2.12 -15.18
C HIS A 157 17.25 -3.09 -14.90
N ILE A 158 17.50 -3.46 -13.64
CA ILE A 158 18.53 -4.43 -13.29
C ILE A 158 17.93 -5.83 -13.33
N ALA A 159 16.79 -6.03 -12.66
CA ALA A 159 16.07 -7.31 -12.67
C ALA A 159 15.28 -7.57 -13.97
N GLN A 160 15.19 -6.58 -14.87
CA GLN A 160 14.40 -6.64 -16.12
C GLN A 160 12.95 -7.09 -15.87
N SER A 161 12.33 -6.54 -14.83
CA SER A 161 11.02 -6.98 -14.35
C SER A 161 10.16 -5.82 -13.87
N TRP A 162 8.85 -5.94 -14.10
CA TRP A 162 7.86 -5.04 -13.53
C TRP A 162 7.62 -5.37 -12.07
N LEU A 163 7.44 -4.33 -11.27
CA LEU A 163 7.10 -4.37 -9.87
C LEU A 163 5.73 -3.73 -9.69
N ARG A 164 4.86 -4.35 -8.90
CA ARG A 164 3.55 -3.82 -8.55
C ARG A 164 3.44 -3.66 -7.04
N TYR A 165 3.01 -2.49 -6.60
CA TYR A 165 2.74 -2.20 -5.21
C TYR A 165 1.34 -2.70 -4.84
N GLU A 166 1.27 -3.66 -3.93
CA GLU A 166 0.00 -4.13 -3.35
C GLU A 166 0.21 -4.48 -1.88
N ASN A 167 -0.79 -4.19 -1.04
CA ASN A 167 -0.82 -4.58 0.38
C ASN A 167 0.43 -4.16 1.19
N GLY A 168 1.05 -3.02 0.85
CA GLY A 168 2.20 -2.51 1.59
C GLY A 168 3.57 -2.98 1.10
N VAL A 169 3.63 -3.78 0.03
CA VAL A 169 4.88 -4.36 -0.48
C VAL A 169 4.94 -4.32 -2.01
N TRP A 170 6.14 -4.19 -2.56
CA TRP A 170 6.40 -4.28 -3.98
C TRP A 170 6.64 -5.72 -4.40
N ASN A 171 5.85 -6.21 -5.34
CA ASN A 171 5.89 -7.58 -5.82
C ASN A 171 6.40 -7.63 -7.26
N GLN A 172 7.38 -8.49 -7.54
CA GLN A 172 7.84 -8.73 -8.91
C GLN A 172 6.76 -9.48 -9.70
N ASP A 173 6.52 -9.04 -10.94
CA ASP A 173 5.59 -9.68 -11.85
C ASP A 173 6.20 -10.94 -12.48
N GLN A 174 6.00 -12.08 -11.83
CA GLN A 174 6.50 -13.37 -12.29
C GLN A 174 5.63 -14.00 -13.38
N GLU A 175 4.38 -13.56 -13.52
CA GLU A 175 3.38 -14.16 -14.40
C GLU A 175 3.04 -13.31 -15.63
N LYS A 176 3.70 -12.15 -15.79
CA LYS A 176 3.43 -11.16 -16.84
C LYS A 176 2.01 -10.57 -16.77
N GLN A 177 1.47 -10.45 -15.57
CA GLN A 177 0.15 -9.85 -15.31
C GLN A 177 0.10 -8.36 -15.72
N THR A 178 1.22 -7.66 -15.65
CA THR A 178 1.33 -6.23 -16.02
C THR A 178 0.86 -5.97 -17.43
N LEU A 179 1.11 -6.91 -18.36
CA LEU A 179 0.63 -6.77 -19.74
C LEU A 179 -0.90 -6.79 -19.82
N ARG A 180 -1.53 -7.72 -19.11
CA ARG A 180 -2.99 -7.80 -19.05
C ARG A 180 -3.58 -6.54 -18.42
N ILE A 181 -3.04 -6.11 -17.29
CA ILE A 181 -3.49 -4.91 -16.57
C ILE A 181 -3.36 -3.68 -17.46
N ALA A 182 -2.25 -3.53 -18.20
CA ALA A 182 -2.05 -2.39 -19.10
C ALA A 182 -3.11 -2.32 -20.21
N VAL A 183 -3.50 -3.46 -20.79
CA VAL A 183 -4.59 -3.50 -21.78
C VAL A 183 -5.92 -3.11 -21.13
N GLU A 184 -6.22 -3.65 -19.95
CA GLU A 184 -7.46 -3.40 -19.23
C GLU A 184 -7.59 -1.90 -18.85
N GLU A 185 -6.56 -1.29 -18.27
CA GLU A 185 -6.59 0.11 -17.84
C GLU A 185 -6.70 1.09 -19.01
N LEU A 186 -5.90 0.90 -20.07
CA LEU A 186 -6.01 1.74 -21.27
C LEU A 186 -7.39 1.58 -21.94
N THR A 187 -7.91 0.36 -21.99
CA THR A 187 -9.24 0.09 -22.55
C THR A 187 -10.33 0.80 -21.77
N LYS A 188 -10.29 0.76 -20.43
CA LYS A 188 -11.23 1.46 -19.56
C LYS A 188 -11.24 2.96 -19.86
N VAL A 189 -10.07 3.59 -19.95
CA VAL A 189 -9.97 5.04 -20.23
C VAL A 189 -10.55 5.40 -21.60
N TYR A 190 -10.17 4.67 -22.65
CA TYR A 190 -10.66 4.98 -24.00
C TYR A 190 -12.16 4.70 -24.17
N LEU A 191 -12.70 3.68 -23.52
CA LEU A 191 -14.14 3.40 -23.53
C LEU A 191 -14.93 4.43 -22.73
N ALA A 192 -14.44 4.83 -21.55
CA ALA A 192 -15.08 5.88 -20.75
C ALA A 192 -15.17 7.20 -21.53
N ALA A 193 -14.07 7.62 -22.18
CA ALA A 193 -14.06 8.80 -23.03
C ALA A 193 -15.01 8.68 -24.24
N SER A 194 -15.10 7.49 -24.85
CA SER A 194 -16.08 7.24 -25.91
C SER A 194 -17.51 7.42 -25.41
N SER A 195 -17.83 6.89 -24.22
CA SER A 195 -19.17 6.99 -23.63
C SER A 195 -19.53 8.43 -23.25
N GLU A 196 -18.58 9.20 -22.72
CA GLU A 196 -18.78 10.62 -22.42
C GLU A 196 -19.06 11.42 -23.70
N ILE A 197 -18.36 11.12 -24.80
CA ILE A 197 -18.62 11.74 -26.10
C ILE A 197 -20.02 11.36 -26.64
N ASP A 198 -20.45 10.10 -26.49
CA ASP A 198 -21.80 9.68 -26.88
C ASP A 198 -22.88 10.48 -26.13
N GLN A 199 -22.66 10.76 -24.84
CA GLN A 199 -23.56 11.61 -24.04
C GLN A 199 -23.59 13.04 -24.58
N GLN A 200 -22.43 13.65 -24.84
CA GLN A 200 -22.33 15.01 -25.41
C GLN A 200 -23.02 15.10 -26.79
N ILE A 201 -22.85 14.09 -27.64
CA ILE A 201 -23.53 14.03 -28.94
C ILE A 201 -25.05 13.99 -28.75
N THR A 202 -25.54 13.16 -27.83
CA THR A 202 -26.98 13.02 -27.55
C THR A 202 -27.59 14.34 -27.08
N GLU A 203 -26.91 15.05 -26.18
CA GLU A 203 -27.32 16.38 -25.71
C GLU A 203 -27.36 17.41 -26.85
N LEU A 204 -26.31 17.47 -27.69
CA LEU A 204 -26.24 18.39 -28.82
C LEU A 204 -27.30 18.12 -29.90
N ILE A 205 -27.66 16.86 -30.12
CA ILE A 205 -28.76 16.46 -31.02
C ILE A 205 -30.10 16.92 -30.46
N ALA A 206 -30.31 16.80 -29.14
CA ALA A 206 -31.55 17.23 -28.48
C ALA A 206 -31.79 18.75 -28.60
N GLU A 207 -30.73 19.55 -28.68
CA GLU A 207 -30.83 21.01 -28.88
C GLU A 207 -31.34 21.42 -30.26
N LYS A 208 -31.33 20.53 -31.27
CA LYS A 208 -31.84 20.78 -32.64
C LYS A 208 -31.31 22.06 -33.33
N LYS A 209 -30.08 22.48 -33.03
CA LYS A 209 -29.43 23.63 -33.68
C LYS A 209 -28.59 23.18 -34.87
N GLU A 210 -28.77 23.79 -36.05
CA GLU A 210 -27.94 23.51 -37.24
C GLU A 210 -26.45 23.78 -36.98
N ALA A 211 -26.13 24.79 -36.16
CA ALA A 211 -24.76 25.10 -35.76
C ALA A 211 -24.05 23.95 -35.02
N ASN A 212 -24.79 22.99 -34.47
CA ASN A 212 -24.21 21.82 -33.78
C ASN A 212 -23.79 20.70 -34.74
N GLN A 213 -24.22 20.72 -36.01
CA GLN A 213 -24.00 19.62 -36.96
C GLN A 213 -22.50 19.36 -37.22
N GLU A 214 -21.70 20.41 -37.37
CA GLU A 214 -20.25 20.28 -37.53
C GLU A 214 -19.58 19.73 -36.26
N ARG A 215 -20.03 20.20 -35.08
CA ARG A 215 -19.51 19.75 -33.79
C ARG A 215 -19.82 18.27 -33.54
N ILE A 216 -21.04 17.84 -33.85
CA ILE A 216 -21.45 16.43 -33.75
C ILE A 216 -20.57 15.56 -34.64
N GLY A 217 -20.35 15.92 -35.91
CA GLY A 217 -19.50 15.14 -36.81
C GLY A 217 -18.05 15.02 -36.33
N ARG A 218 -17.48 16.07 -35.73
CA ARG A 218 -16.15 16.01 -35.11
C ARG A 218 -16.11 15.04 -33.91
N LEU A 219 -17.13 15.09 -33.05
CA LEU A 219 -17.25 14.22 -31.89
C LEU A 219 -17.44 12.75 -32.29
N GLU A 220 -18.30 12.46 -33.28
CA GLU A 220 -18.47 11.11 -33.84
C GLU A 220 -17.15 10.55 -34.37
N GLY A 221 -16.41 11.37 -35.12
CA GLY A 221 -15.08 10.99 -35.63
C GLY A 221 -14.06 10.74 -34.52
N LEU A 222 -14.10 11.47 -33.40
CA LEU A 222 -13.24 11.20 -32.24
C LEU A 222 -13.65 9.90 -31.54
N ARG A 223 -14.93 9.72 -31.25
CA ARG A 223 -15.49 8.50 -30.65
C ARG A 223 -15.09 7.24 -31.41
N ASP A 224 -15.24 7.25 -32.73
CA ASP A 224 -14.94 6.08 -33.56
C ASP A 224 -13.43 5.78 -33.54
N ARG A 225 -12.56 6.80 -33.49
CA ARG A 225 -11.11 6.61 -33.33
C ARG A 225 -10.76 6.05 -31.94
N LEU A 226 -11.43 6.45 -30.87
CA LEU A 226 -11.24 5.90 -29.52
C LEU A 226 -11.63 4.42 -29.47
N ARG A 227 -12.79 4.05 -30.00
CA ARG A 227 -13.22 2.64 -30.11
C ARG A 227 -12.28 1.82 -30.99
N ALA A 228 -11.79 2.39 -32.09
CA ALA A 228 -10.78 1.74 -32.92
C ALA A 228 -9.44 1.55 -32.19
N ARG A 229 -9.06 2.46 -31.28
CA ARG A 229 -7.86 2.30 -30.43
C ARG A 229 -8.00 1.12 -29.50
N VAL A 230 -9.16 0.92 -28.86
CA VAL A 230 -9.43 -0.25 -28.01
C VAL A 230 -9.18 -1.56 -28.76
N ASN A 231 -9.68 -1.68 -29.99
CA ASN A 231 -9.41 -2.85 -30.82
C ASN A 231 -7.92 -3.06 -31.12
N LYS A 232 -7.16 -1.97 -31.29
CA LYS A 232 -5.70 -2.02 -31.53
C LYS A 232 -4.90 -2.40 -30.28
N LEU A 233 -5.41 -2.13 -29.07
CA LEU A 233 -4.74 -2.52 -27.82
C LEU A 233 -4.72 -4.04 -27.61
N ASN A 234 -5.65 -4.77 -28.22
CA ASN A 234 -5.62 -6.24 -28.26
C ASN A 234 -4.49 -6.81 -29.13
N ASN A 235 -3.78 -5.97 -29.90
CA ASN A 235 -2.62 -6.40 -30.64
C ASN A 235 -1.39 -6.54 -29.72
N ARG A 236 -0.87 -7.77 -29.60
CA ARG A 236 0.26 -8.11 -28.73
C ARG A 236 1.53 -7.28 -29.01
N ASN A 237 1.83 -6.97 -30.27
CA ASN A 237 3.02 -6.18 -30.61
C ASN A 237 2.87 -4.73 -30.15
N ARG A 238 1.68 -4.16 -30.33
CA ARG A 238 1.39 -2.80 -29.87
C ARG A 238 1.59 -2.68 -28.37
N ILE A 239 0.94 -3.55 -27.58
CA ILE A 239 1.02 -3.44 -26.12
C ILE A 239 2.44 -3.70 -25.60
N ASN A 240 3.19 -4.61 -26.22
CA ASN A 240 4.60 -4.82 -25.88
C ASN A 240 5.43 -3.56 -26.13
N ASN A 241 5.22 -2.86 -27.26
CA ASN A 241 5.91 -1.60 -27.53
C ASN A 241 5.53 -0.53 -26.50
N VAL A 242 4.24 -0.43 -26.17
CA VAL A 242 3.71 0.50 -25.17
C VAL A 242 4.37 0.26 -23.80
N LEU A 243 4.38 -0.98 -23.31
CA LEU A 243 5.06 -1.34 -22.06
C LEU A 243 6.53 -1.00 -22.12
N LYS A 244 7.21 -1.36 -23.20
CA LYS A 244 8.65 -1.10 -23.37
C LYS A 244 9.01 0.39 -23.33
N MET A 245 8.13 1.25 -23.83
CA MET A 245 8.29 2.69 -23.69
C MET A 245 8.03 3.16 -22.25
N ALA A 246 7.01 2.61 -21.59
CA ALA A 246 6.66 2.91 -20.21
C ALA A 246 7.75 2.53 -19.19
N GLU A 247 8.57 1.50 -19.48
CA GLU A 247 9.73 1.10 -18.66
C GLU A 247 10.66 2.28 -18.33
N SER A 248 10.82 3.22 -19.26
CA SER A 248 11.69 4.40 -19.10
C SER A 248 11.02 5.55 -18.32
N TRP A 249 9.69 5.56 -18.24
CA TRP A 249 8.92 6.56 -17.49
C TRP A 249 8.62 6.14 -16.06
N LEU A 250 8.65 4.85 -15.77
CA LEU A 250 8.49 4.28 -14.44
C LEU A 250 9.77 3.58 -13.93
N PRO A 251 10.97 4.17 -14.02
CA PRO A 251 12.20 3.47 -13.74
C PRO A 251 12.43 3.31 -12.23
N THR A 252 12.93 2.14 -11.85
CA THR A 252 13.55 1.91 -10.55
C THR A 252 14.80 1.05 -10.70
N SER A 253 15.46 0.80 -9.57
CA SER A 253 16.61 -0.07 -9.48
C SER A 253 16.49 -0.90 -8.21
N THR A 254 16.81 -2.20 -8.31
CA THR A 254 16.70 -3.14 -7.18
C THR A 254 17.39 -2.66 -5.92
N TRP A 255 18.48 -1.89 -6.05
CA TRP A 255 19.26 -1.36 -4.93
C TRP A 255 18.57 -0.26 -4.13
N LYS A 256 17.45 0.27 -4.62
CA LYS A 256 16.63 1.26 -3.90
C LYS A 256 15.73 0.62 -2.84
N PHE A 257 15.48 -0.68 -2.94
CA PHE A 257 14.56 -1.39 -2.07
C PHE A 257 15.23 -1.91 -0.80
N ASP A 258 14.45 -2.05 0.27
CA ASP A 258 14.86 -2.60 1.57
C ASP A 258 16.14 -1.97 2.16
N ARG A 259 16.37 -0.67 1.89
CA ARG A 259 17.63 0.02 2.27
C ARG A 259 17.75 0.35 3.75
N ASP A 260 16.62 0.44 4.45
CA ASP A 260 16.59 0.82 5.86
C ASP A 260 16.45 -0.43 6.73
N PRO A 261 17.53 -0.89 7.39
CA PRO A 261 17.49 -2.11 8.19
C PRO A 261 16.62 -1.97 9.44
N LEU A 262 16.30 -0.75 9.88
CA LEU A 262 15.52 -0.51 11.11
C LEU A 262 14.02 -0.34 10.83
N LYS A 263 13.61 -0.32 9.57
CA LYS A 263 12.20 -0.35 9.17
C LYS A 263 11.75 -1.77 8.90
N LEU A 264 10.84 -2.29 9.71
CA LEU A 264 10.23 -3.61 9.54
C LEU A 264 8.88 -3.47 8.85
N ASN A 265 8.72 -4.03 7.65
CA ASN A 265 7.42 -4.03 6.97
C ASN A 265 6.52 -5.15 7.50
N LEU A 266 5.34 -4.80 7.99
CA LEU A 266 4.36 -5.70 8.60
C LEU A 266 3.05 -5.65 7.80
N ALA A 267 2.10 -6.54 8.10
CA ALA A 267 0.82 -6.59 7.39
C ALA A 267 -0.03 -5.31 7.56
N ASN A 268 0.18 -4.56 8.65
CA ASN A 268 -0.61 -3.37 9.00
C ASN A 268 0.16 -2.03 8.93
N GLY A 269 1.39 -2.03 8.43
CA GLY A 269 2.23 -0.83 8.30
C GLY A 269 3.72 -1.12 8.32
N ILE A 270 4.54 -0.07 8.38
CA ILE A 270 5.97 -0.19 8.67
C ILE A 270 6.19 0.10 10.16
N TYR A 271 6.97 -0.72 10.86
CA TYR A 271 7.44 -0.40 12.21
C TYR A 271 8.87 0.11 12.15
N ASP A 272 9.10 1.33 12.61
CA ASP A 272 10.43 1.91 12.80
C ASP A 272 10.97 1.46 14.16
N LEU A 273 11.89 0.50 14.14
CA LEU A 273 12.51 -0.08 15.34
C LEU A 273 13.37 0.95 16.10
N ASN A 274 13.87 1.99 15.44
CA ASN A 274 14.69 3.01 16.06
C ASN A 274 13.85 4.09 16.74
N ALA A 275 12.81 4.55 16.03
CA ALA A 275 11.90 5.58 16.54
C ALA A 275 10.80 5.02 17.47
N ASP A 276 10.66 3.69 17.51
CA ASP A 276 9.64 2.97 18.28
C ASP A 276 8.20 3.38 17.87
N LYS A 277 7.96 3.47 16.56
CA LYS A 277 6.73 4.01 15.97
C LYS A 277 6.24 3.21 14.75
N SER A 278 4.93 3.06 14.66
CA SER A 278 4.26 2.55 13.45
C SER A 278 4.02 3.67 12.44
N LEU A 279 4.42 3.43 11.20
CA LEU A 279 4.18 4.27 10.03
C LEU A 279 3.17 3.57 9.11
N ILE A 280 2.40 4.37 8.39
CA ILE A 280 1.44 3.89 7.41
C ILE A 280 2.18 3.33 6.19
N HIS A 281 1.63 2.35 5.50
CA HIS A 281 2.19 1.88 4.24
C HIS A 281 2.23 3.01 3.20
N SER A 282 3.32 3.05 2.45
CA SER A 282 3.47 3.95 1.31
C SER A 282 4.35 3.25 0.29
N HIS A 283 4.00 3.43 -0.99
CA HIS A 283 4.80 2.94 -2.10
C HIS A 283 6.23 3.52 -2.06
N GLU A 284 6.42 4.68 -1.43
CA GLU A 284 7.71 5.34 -1.24
C GLU A 284 8.64 4.62 -0.26
N HIS A 285 8.12 3.71 0.57
CA HIS A 285 8.94 2.92 1.49
C HIS A 285 9.80 1.87 0.77
N LEU A 286 9.46 1.53 -0.49
CA LEU A 286 10.25 0.65 -1.35
C LEU A 286 10.66 -0.67 -0.64
N CYS A 287 9.70 -1.37 -0.03
CA CYS A 287 9.92 -2.67 0.57
C CYS A 287 9.62 -3.80 -0.42
N LEU A 288 10.52 -4.79 -0.58
CA LEU A 288 10.25 -6.05 -1.31
C LEU A 288 9.94 -7.21 -0.37
N LYS A 289 10.07 -6.99 0.94
CA LYS A 289 9.83 -7.98 1.99
C LYS A 289 8.74 -7.49 2.92
N GLN A 290 7.91 -8.42 3.39
CA GLN A 290 6.89 -8.15 4.39
C GLN A 290 6.73 -9.32 5.36
N ALA A 291 6.56 -8.99 6.64
CA ALA A 291 6.13 -9.92 7.67
C ALA A 291 4.61 -10.17 7.56
N SER A 292 4.19 -11.41 7.78
CA SER A 292 2.80 -11.83 7.50
C SER A 292 1.78 -11.40 8.56
N VAL A 293 2.23 -10.76 9.65
CA VAL A 293 1.39 -10.44 10.80
C VAL A 293 1.19 -8.94 10.97
N ALA A 294 0.05 -8.56 11.57
CA ALA A 294 -0.17 -7.22 12.07
C ALA A 294 0.55 -7.06 13.42
N PHE A 295 1.19 -5.91 13.64
CA PHE A 295 1.79 -5.59 14.93
C PHE A 295 0.86 -4.75 15.79
N GLU A 296 0.68 -5.19 17.04
CA GLU A 296 0.01 -4.46 18.10
C GLU A 296 0.96 -4.33 19.28
N LYS A 297 1.21 -3.09 19.71
CA LYS A 297 2.13 -2.80 20.81
C LYS A 297 1.52 -3.22 22.14
N ASP A 298 2.36 -3.71 23.04
CA ASP A 298 2.02 -4.04 24.44
C ASP A 298 1.01 -5.19 24.61
N VAL A 299 0.80 -6.00 23.58
CA VAL A 299 -0.01 -7.23 23.65
C VAL A 299 0.80 -8.36 24.26
N VAL A 300 0.23 -9.05 25.24
CA VAL A 300 0.83 -10.22 25.89
C VAL A 300 0.57 -11.50 25.09
N ALA A 301 1.55 -12.40 25.06
CA ALA A 301 1.47 -13.67 24.35
C ALA A 301 1.68 -14.85 25.33
N PRO A 302 0.70 -15.15 26.21
CA PRO A 302 0.88 -16.09 27.32
C PRO A 302 1.26 -17.50 26.85
N TYR A 303 0.63 -18.00 25.78
CA TYR A 303 0.97 -19.32 25.22
C TYR A 303 2.39 -19.38 24.65
N TRP A 304 2.90 -18.27 24.13
CA TRP A 304 4.27 -18.18 23.64
C TRP A 304 5.26 -18.15 24.79
N ASP A 305 4.98 -17.37 25.84
CA ASP A 305 5.81 -17.32 27.04
C ASP A 305 5.86 -18.68 27.76
N ASP A 306 4.72 -19.37 27.90
CA ASP A 306 4.64 -20.72 28.47
C ASP A 306 5.39 -21.74 27.61
N PHE A 307 5.28 -21.65 26.28
CA PHE A 307 6.03 -22.48 25.35
C PHE A 307 7.54 -22.31 25.52
N LEU A 308 8.03 -21.06 25.57
CA LEU A 308 9.46 -20.78 25.79
C LEU A 308 9.94 -21.33 27.14
N ASN A 309 9.18 -21.10 28.21
CA ASN A 309 9.52 -21.64 29.53
C ASN A 309 9.58 -23.16 29.53
N THR A 310 8.69 -23.82 28.78
CA THR A 310 8.65 -25.29 28.68
C THR A 310 9.87 -25.83 27.94
N ILE A 311 10.19 -25.32 26.75
CA ILE A 311 11.27 -25.86 25.92
C ILE A 311 12.67 -25.56 26.48
N PHE A 312 12.81 -24.51 27.29
CA PHE A 312 14.06 -24.15 27.95
C PHE A 312 14.11 -24.57 29.44
N GLY A 313 13.14 -25.37 29.91
CA GLY A 313 13.16 -25.93 31.26
C GLY A 313 13.15 -24.88 32.38
N GLY A 314 12.54 -23.71 32.13
CA GLY A 314 12.52 -22.59 33.07
C GLY A 314 13.84 -21.81 33.18
N ASP A 315 14.81 -22.03 32.29
CA ASP A 315 16.04 -21.24 32.23
C ASP A 315 15.75 -19.80 31.73
N VAL A 316 15.56 -18.89 32.69
CA VAL A 316 15.19 -17.49 32.44
C VAL A 316 16.28 -16.75 31.65
N GLU A 317 17.55 -17.05 31.87
CA GLU A 317 18.66 -16.38 31.17
C GLU A 317 18.74 -16.84 29.71
N LEU A 318 18.55 -18.14 29.46
CA LEU A 318 18.48 -18.67 28.10
C LEU A 318 17.27 -18.13 27.34
N VAL A 319 16.09 -18.08 27.98
CA VAL A 319 14.88 -17.46 27.39
C VAL A 319 15.14 -15.99 27.05
N ARG A 320 15.78 -15.23 27.96
CA ARG A 320 16.14 -13.82 27.74
C ARG A 320 17.08 -13.67 26.54
N PHE A 321 18.13 -14.50 26.47
CA PHE A 321 19.07 -14.49 25.36
C PHE A 321 18.38 -14.78 24.01
N VAL A 322 17.53 -15.81 23.95
CA VAL A 322 16.79 -16.16 22.74
C VAL A 322 15.85 -15.05 22.30
N LYS A 323 15.13 -14.42 23.25
CA LYS A 323 14.28 -13.25 22.96
C LYS A 323 15.11 -12.09 22.39
N GLN A 324 16.30 -11.82 22.94
CA GLN A 324 17.20 -10.79 22.42
C GLN A 324 17.74 -11.12 21.03
N ALA A 325 18.14 -12.38 20.78
CA ALA A 325 18.62 -12.81 19.47
C ALA A 325 17.53 -12.68 18.40
N VAL A 326 16.31 -13.16 18.67
CA VAL A 326 15.17 -13.00 17.76
C VAL A 326 14.81 -11.52 17.57
N GLY A 327 14.81 -10.73 18.66
CA GLY A 327 14.57 -9.29 18.61
C GLY A 327 15.59 -8.53 17.75
N PHE A 328 16.87 -8.88 17.87
CA PHE A 328 17.92 -8.34 17.01
C PHE A 328 17.69 -8.72 15.55
N SER A 329 17.32 -9.97 15.27
CA SER A 329 16.96 -10.43 13.93
C SER A 329 15.66 -9.81 13.37
N LEU A 330 14.89 -9.06 14.15
CA LEU A 330 13.83 -8.23 13.59
C LEU A 330 14.40 -7.02 12.86
N SER A 331 15.63 -6.61 13.14
CA SER A 331 16.36 -5.62 12.34
C SER A 331 17.04 -6.28 11.13
N GLY A 332 17.40 -5.50 10.13
CA GLY A 332 18.28 -5.91 9.04
C GLY A 332 19.77 -5.64 9.33
N LEU A 333 20.15 -5.48 10.60
CA LEU A 333 21.54 -5.22 10.98
C LEU A 333 22.33 -6.54 11.07
N CYS A 334 23.61 -6.48 10.72
CA CYS A 334 24.53 -7.62 10.76
C CYS A 334 25.71 -7.41 11.74
N ASP A 335 25.65 -6.39 12.59
CA ASP A 335 26.72 -6.01 13.52
C ASP A 335 26.91 -6.97 14.70
N LEU A 336 25.93 -7.86 14.96
CA LEU A 336 26.10 -8.96 15.93
C LEU A 336 27.17 -9.97 15.48
N GLN A 337 27.40 -10.12 14.18
CA GLN A 337 28.37 -11.04 13.58
C GLN A 337 28.36 -12.46 14.18
N ALA A 338 27.17 -13.00 14.47
CA ALA A 338 27.00 -14.29 15.14
C ALA A 338 26.41 -15.36 14.23
N LEU A 339 26.84 -16.61 14.46
CA LEU A 339 26.18 -17.81 13.97
C LEU A 339 25.66 -18.60 15.18
N ILE A 340 24.34 -18.82 15.25
CA ILE A 340 23.68 -19.43 16.41
C ILE A 340 23.42 -20.92 16.14
N PHE A 341 24.03 -21.78 16.95
CA PHE A 341 23.77 -23.21 16.91
C PHE A 341 22.68 -23.60 17.90
N CYS A 342 21.54 -24.06 17.38
CA CYS A 342 20.45 -24.54 18.21
C CYS A 342 20.66 -26.02 18.57
N TYR A 343 21.43 -26.33 19.62
CA TYR A 343 21.68 -27.71 20.07
C TYR A 343 20.57 -28.27 20.98
N GLY A 344 20.32 -29.57 20.94
CA GLY A 344 19.41 -30.26 21.85
C GLY A 344 18.91 -31.59 21.28
N ALA A 345 18.51 -32.52 22.14
CA ALA A 345 17.95 -33.81 21.72
C ALA A 345 16.68 -33.61 20.84
N GLY A 346 16.36 -34.61 20.01
CA GLY A 346 15.16 -34.59 19.18
C GLY A 346 13.86 -34.44 20.02
N ALA A 347 12.80 -33.92 19.38
CA ALA A 347 11.48 -33.70 19.98
C ALA A 347 11.36 -32.62 21.09
N ASN A 348 12.27 -31.63 21.12
CA ASN A 348 12.28 -30.54 22.11
C ASN A 348 11.60 -29.22 21.63
N GLY A 349 10.68 -29.27 20.67
CA GLY A 349 9.94 -28.07 20.22
C GLY A 349 10.70 -27.12 19.28
N LYS A 350 11.93 -27.44 18.85
CA LYS A 350 12.72 -26.63 17.88
C LYS A 350 11.96 -26.33 16.59
N SER A 351 11.40 -27.37 15.97
CA SER A 351 10.64 -27.22 14.72
C SER A 351 9.40 -26.35 14.92
N THR A 352 8.76 -26.43 16.09
CA THR A 352 7.62 -25.57 16.45
C THR A 352 8.06 -24.12 16.63
N PHE A 353 9.18 -23.88 17.33
CA PHE A 353 9.75 -22.54 17.51
C PHE A 353 10.04 -21.85 16.17
N PHE A 354 10.77 -22.52 15.27
CA PHE A 354 11.04 -21.97 13.93
C PHE A 354 9.80 -21.91 13.05
N GLY A 355 8.83 -22.81 13.25
CA GLY A 355 7.52 -22.74 12.59
C GLY A 355 6.76 -21.45 12.93
N VAL A 356 6.77 -21.04 14.22
CA VAL A 356 6.18 -19.78 14.65
C VAL A 356 6.94 -18.60 14.05
N LEU A 357 8.28 -18.58 14.12
CA LEU A 357 9.07 -17.49 13.54
C LEU A 357 8.85 -17.35 12.03
N ARG A 358 8.77 -18.47 11.31
CA ARG A 358 8.46 -18.49 9.88
C ARG A 358 7.10 -17.88 9.57
N GLY A 359 6.08 -18.25 10.34
CA GLY A 359 4.73 -17.68 10.20
C GLY A 359 4.66 -16.19 10.54
N LEU A 360 5.49 -15.73 11.48
CA LEU A 360 5.52 -14.34 11.92
C LEU A 360 6.26 -13.45 10.91
N LEU A 361 7.45 -13.88 10.48
CA LEU A 361 8.37 -13.07 9.69
C LEU A 361 8.11 -13.11 8.18
N GLY A 362 7.29 -14.04 7.69
CA GLY A 362 6.95 -14.11 6.27
C GLY A 362 8.18 -14.11 5.37
N ASP A 363 8.28 -13.12 4.50
CA ASP A 363 9.38 -13.01 3.52
C ASP A 363 10.75 -12.75 4.14
N TYR A 364 10.80 -12.29 5.39
CA TYR A 364 12.05 -12.07 6.12
C TYR A 364 12.65 -13.38 6.66
N TYR A 365 11.91 -14.48 6.67
CA TYR A 365 12.40 -15.80 7.06
C TYR A 365 12.72 -16.64 5.82
N GLN A 366 13.97 -17.08 5.68
CA GLN A 366 14.40 -17.93 4.58
C GLN A 366 15.11 -19.19 5.06
N GLY A 367 14.83 -20.31 4.40
CA GLY A 367 15.60 -21.55 4.56
C GLY A 367 16.76 -21.61 3.57
N ILE A 368 17.89 -22.18 3.99
CA ILE A 368 19.02 -22.52 3.11
C ILE A 368 19.48 -23.96 3.36
N GLN A 369 19.88 -24.64 2.29
CA GLN A 369 20.48 -25.97 2.40
C GLN A 369 21.84 -25.90 3.10
N ILE A 370 22.09 -26.83 4.04
CA ILE A 370 23.34 -26.85 4.81
C ILE A 370 24.56 -27.04 3.90
N GLU A 371 24.39 -27.75 2.78
CA GLU A 371 25.41 -27.97 1.76
C GLU A 371 25.98 -26.66 1.19
N THR A 372 25.22 -25.57 1.24
CA THR A 372 25.68 -24.24 0.80
C THR A 372 26.70 -23.65 1.77
N LEU A 373 26.67 -24.04 3.06
CA LEU A 373 27.55 -23.55 4.12
C LEU A 373 28.77 -24.46 4.37
N LEU A 374 28.80 -25.66 3.80
CA LEU A 374 29.88 -26.64 4.00
C LEU A 374 31.11 -26.34 3.12
N ALA A 375 32.30 -26.61 3.65
CA ALA A 375 33.53 -26.60 2.88
C ALA A 375 33.54 -27.72 1.83
N LYS A 376 33.86 -27.38 0.58
CA LYS A 376 33.95 -28.32 -0.55
C LYS A 376 35.27 -28.13 -1.30
N SER A 377 35.74 -29.21 -1.93
CA SER A 377 36.96 -29.21 -2.75
C SER A 377 36.79 -28.55 -4.12
N PHE A 378 35.54 -28.38 -4.59
CA PHE A 378 35.18 -27.68 -5.83
C PHE A 378 33.97 -26.77 -5.56
N GLN A 379 34.06 -25.50 -5.97
CA GLN A 379 32.95 -24.54 -5.92
C GLN A 379 31.96 -24.82 -7.08
N SER A 380 30.68 -24.97 -6.77
CA SER A 380 29.63 -25.20 -7.76
C SER A 380 28.84 -23.92 -8.03
N SER A 381 28.35 -23.74 -9.27
CA SER A 381 27.50 -22.60 -9.65
C SER A 381 26.14 -22.57 -8.92
N ALA A 382 25.73 -23.67 -8.28
CA ALA A 382 24.48 -23.76 -7.53
C ALA A 382 24.48 -22.91 -6.24
N GLU A 383 25.64 -22.67 -5.64
CA GLU A 383 25.78 -21.94 -4.37
C GLU A 383 25.42 -20.46 -4.53
N HIS A 384 25.71 -19.87 -5.69
CA HIS A 384 25.36 -18.47 -5.97
C HIS A 384 23.84 -18.26 -6.08
N TYR A 385 23.07 -19.29 -6.42
CA TYR A 385 21.61 -19.20 -6.52
C TYR A 385 20.94 -19.21 -5.16
N GLU A 386 21.34 -20.12 -4.27
CA GLU A 386 20.79 -20.20 -2.91
C GLU A 386 21.13 -18.94 -2.10
N LEU A 387 22.32 -18.37 -2.28
CA LEU A 387 22.69 -17.08 -1.69
C LEU A 387 21.86 -15.90 -2.24
N ALA A 388 21.41 -15.95 -3.50
CA ALA A 388 20.53 -14.92 -4.03
C ALA A 388 19.12 -14.98 -3.41
N ARG A 389 18.65 -16.17 -3.01
CA ARG A 389 17.32 -16.38 -2.42
C ARG A 389 17.18 -15.79 -1.02
N VAL A 390 18.27 -15.72 -0.26
CA VAL A 390 18.29 -15.13 1.09
C VAL A 390 18.42 -13.60 1.08
N LYS A 391 18.46 -12.96 -0.10
CA LYS A 391 18.50 -11.49 -0.21
C LYS A 391 17.30 -10.86 0.50
N GLY A 392 17.58 -9.93 1.40
CA GLY A 392 16.57 -9.21 2.19
C GLY A 392 15.96 -10.03 3.34
N ALA A 393 16.34 -11.29 3.53
CA ALA A 393 15.95 -12.06 4.70
C ALA A 393 16.63 -11.49 5.96
N ARG A 394 15.93 -11.52 7.10
CA ARG A 394 16.47 -11.15 8.41
C ARG A 394 16.76 -12.36 9.31
N ILE A 395 16.10 -13.49 9.03
CA ILE A 395 16.45 -14.79 9.61
C ILE A 395 16.69 -15.78 8.48
N VAL A 396 17.87 -16.41 8.52
CA VAL A 396 18.22 -17.53 7.65
C VAL A 396 18.46 -18.76 8.51
N VAL A 397 17.74 -19.85 8.21
CA VAL A 397 17.85 -21.11 8.96
C VAL A 397 18.31 -22.21 8.02
N SER A 398 19.26 -23.01 8.47
CA SER A 398 19.72 -24.22 7.78
C SER A 398 19.44 -25.47 8.59
N ASP A 399 19.45 -26.61 7.90
CA ASP A 399 19.45 -27.93 8.53
C ASP A 399 20.76 -28.19 9.31
N GLU A 400 20.78 -29.28 10.06
CA GLU A 400 21.91 -29.65 10.94
C GLU A 400 23.18 -29.99 10.14
N VAL A 401 24.35 -29.64 10.69
CA VAL A 401 25.65 -29.98 10.08
C VAL A 401 25.88 -31.49 10.19
N PRO A 402 26.05 -32.23 9.06
CA PRO A 402 26.30 -33.66 9.13
C PRO A 402 27.62 -33.97 9.83
N GLU A 403 27.66 -35.08 10.58
CA GLU A 403 28.85 -35.50 11.30
C GLU A 403 30.06 -35.64 10.36
N GLY A 404 31.22 -35.14 10.79
CA GLY A 404 32.47 -35.18 10.02
C GLY A 404 32.58 -34.15 8.89
N ARG A 405 31.57 -33.30 8.67
CA ARG A 405 31.64 -32.18 7.71
C ARG A 405 32.07 -30.90 8.41
N LYS A 406 32.85 -30.07 7.70
CA LYS A 406 33.32 -28.77 8.17
C LYS A 406 32.58 -27.64 7.47
N LEU A 407 32.29 -26.57 8.20
CA LEU A 407 31.78 -25.33 7.62
C LEU A 407 32.88 -24.62 6.81
N ASN A 408 32.46 -23.88 5.78
CA ASN A 408 33.34 -22.98 5.06
C ASN A 408 33.53 -21.70 5.89
N GLU A 409 34.62 -21.64 6.66
CA GLU A 409 34.90 -20.51 7.56
C GLU A 409 34.89 -19.15 6.85
N SER A 410 35.41 -19.08 5.63
CA SER A 410 35.43 -17.84 4.84
C SER A 410 34.02 -17.41 4.45
N LEU A 411 33.19 -18.34 3.99
CA LEU A 411 31.80 -18.04 3.62
C LEU A 411 30.97 -17.64 4.85
N VAL A 412 31.13 -18.36 5.97
CA VAL A 412 30.44 -18.05 7.22
C VAL A 412 30.83 -16.65 7.70
N LYS A 413 32.12 -16.31 7.69
CA LYS A 413 32.59 -14.96 8.05
C LYS A 413 32.03 -13.88 7.14
N ASN A 414 31.95 -14.12 5.83
CA ASN A 414 31.36 -13.15 4.91
C ASN A 414 29.86 -12.96 5.18
N LEU A 415 29.13 -14.06 5.46
CA LEU A 415 27.69 -14.03 5.74
C LEU A 415 27.35 -13.34 7.05
N THR A 416 28.15 -13.56 8.10
CA THR A 416 27.92 -12.94 9.40
C THR A 416 28.59 -11.57 9.52
N GLY A 417 29.63 -11.30 8.75
CA GLY A 417 30.48 -10.10 8.88
C GLY A 417 29.89 -8.80 8.33
N GLY A 418 28.82 -8.88 7.52
CA GLY A 418 28.21 -7.72 6.87
C GLY A 418 28.89 -7.28 5.58
N ASP A 419 29.84 -8.06 5.07
CA ASP A 419 30.49 -7.81 3.78
C ASP A 419 29.50 -8.00 2.62
N GLN A 420 29.72 -7.29 1.51
CA GLN A 420 28.92 -7.50 0.31
C GLN A 420 29.23 -8.86 -0.32
N ILE A 421 28.19 -9.66 -0.54
CA ILE A 421 28.30 -10.99 -1.14
C ILE A 421 27.76 -10.95 -2.56
N HIS A 422 28.58 -11.38 -3.51
CA HIS A 422 28.15 -11.56 -4.89
C HIS A 422 27.38 -12.88 -5.05
N ALA A 423 26.09 -12.75 -5.35
CA ALA A 423 25.20 -13.85 -5.69
C ALA A 423 24.64 -13.64 -7.10
N ARG A 424 24.25 -14.73 -7.76
CA ARG A 424 23.65 -14.70 -9.10
C ARG A 424 22.28 -15.32 -9.00
N ASN A 425 21.26 -14.67 -9.53
CA ASN A 425 19.94 -15.25 -9.74
C ASN A 425 19.89 -15.74 -11.21
N PRO A 426 19.43 -16.96 -11.55
CA PRO A 426 19.44 -17.41 -12.95
C PRO A 426 18.36 -16.71 -13.78
N TYR A 427 17.41 -16.03 -13.11
CA TYR A 427 16.24 -15.39 -13.70
C TYR A 427 16.31 -13.86 -13.68
N GLU A 428 17.43 -13.27 -13.25
CA GLU A 428 17.74 -11.83 -13.36
C GLU A 428 18.99 -11.59 -14.23
#